data_AF-A0A5M6CJ60-F1
#
_entry.id   AF-A0A5M6CJ60-F1
#
_cell.length_a   1.000
_cell.length_b   1.000
_cell.length_c   1.000
_cell.angle_alpha   90.00
_cell.angle_beta   90.00
_cell.angle_gamma   90.00
#
_symmetry.space_group_name_H-M   'P 1'
#
loop_
_entity.id
_entity.type
_entity.pdbx_description
1 polymer ?
#
loop_
_entity_poly.entity_id
_entity_poly.type
_entity_poly.pdbx_seq_one_letter_code
_entity_poly.pdbx_strand_id
1 'polypeptide(L)'
;MKITRLLLIGAFALATTTVHAQEFECPKNYTLVAAEDYTKYEKDIIAAANWLKATPLDEQAQKRAEVSKFVMQWINGSPTVNVEITPAIMDFEKKNPGMLTIYMASSARFVLENKYSKDKRAKYKTALIDLMTVYKSGKGIKKDKNMEELIKSIESGKMDEWLKENLATE
;
A
#
# COMPACT_ATOMS: atom_id res chain seq x y z
N MET A 1 32.28 -4.87 58.02
CA MET A 1 33.12 -4.65 56.84
C MET A 1 32.49 -5.40 55.66
N LYS A 2 31.97 -4.62 54.70
CA LYS A 2 31.70 -4.90 53.27
C LYS A 2 30.84 -6.11 52.86
N ILE A 3 29.57 -5.76 52.63
CA ILE A 3 28.68 -6.34 51.61
C ILE A 3 29.41 -6.38 50.26
N THR A 4 29.40 -7.52 49.57
CA THR A 4 29.57 -7.54 48.11
C THR A 4 28.56 -8.50 47.50
N ARG A 5 27.53 -7.90 46.89
CA ARG A 5 26.56 -8.50 45.96
C ARG A 5 27.25 -8.75 44.60
N LEU A 6 26.50 -9.34 43.65
CA LEU A 6 26.75 -9.51 42.20
C LEU A 6 27.43 -10.85 41.82
N LEU A 7 26.98 -11.63 40.82
CA LEU A 7 26.12 -11.36 39.67
C LEU A 7 25.50 -12.66 39.12
N LEU A 8 24.18 -12.62 38.86
CA LEU A 8 23.50 -13.44 37.85
C LEU A 8 24.10 -13.12 36.47
N ILE A 9 24.34 -14.13 35.63
CA ILE A 9 24.38 -13.96 34.17
C ILE A 9 23.45 -15.00 33.57
N GLY A 10 22.20 -14.59 33.35
CA GLY A 10 21.25 -15.26 32.47
C GLY A 10 21.53 -14.84 31.02
N ALA A 11 21.77 -15.82 30.15
CA ALA A 11 21.82 -15.60 28.72
C ALA A 11 20.38 -15.59 28.16
N PHE A 12 19.74 -14.43 28.19
CA PHE A 12 18.48 -14.21 27.50
C PHE A 12 18.80 -13.85 26.04
N ALA A 13 18.78 -14.86 25.17
CA ALA A 13 18.86 -14.65 23.72
C ALA A 13 17.53 -14.03 23.24
N LEU A 14 17.45 -12.70 23.28
CA LEU A 14 16.42 -11.96 22.55
C LEU A 14 16.71 -12.12 21.06
N ALA A 15 16.04 -13.06 20.42
CA ALA A 15 15.80 -13.01 18.98
C ALA A 15 14.92 -11.78 18.71
N THR A 16 15.57 -10.63 18.47
CA THR A 16 14.88 -9.45 17.94
C THR A 16 14.45 -9.80 16.53
N THR A 17 13.16 -10.09 16.34
CA THR A 17 12.57 -10.08 15.01
C THR A 17 12.71 -8.68 14.46
N THR A 18 13.60 -8.50 13.49
CA THR A 18 13.77 -7.24 12.78
C THR A 18 12.48 -6.92 12.05
N VAL A 19 11.76 -5.91 12.55
CA VAL A 19 10.62 -5.31 11.86
C VAL A 19 11.15 -4.65 10.58
N HIS A 20 10.93 -5.28 9.42
CA HIS A 20 11.38 -4.83 8.08
C HIS A 20 10.64 -3.59 7.54
N ALA A 21 10.25 -2.63 8.38
CA ALA A 21 9.49 -1.44 7.93
C ALA A 21 10.37 -0.31 7.32
N GLN A 22 11.68 -0.53 7.11
CA GLN A 22 12.65 0.57 6.97
C GLN A 22 13.37 0.71 5.61
N GLU A 23 13.01 0.05 4.51
CA GLU A 23 13.92 0.05 3.33
C GLU A 23 13.56 0.97 2.16
N PHE A 24 12.35 1.56 2.08
CA PHE A 24 12.04 2.47 0.96
C PHE A 24 12.28 3.93 1.31
N GLU A 25 13.00 4.66 0.46
CA GLU A 25 13.11 6.12 0.49
C GLU A 25 12.74 6.66 -0.89
N CYS A 26 12.00 7.77 -0.94
CA CYS A 26 11.66 8.38 -2.21
C CYS A 26 12.93 8.85 -2.94
N PRO A 27 13.00 8.71 -4.28
CA PRO A 27 14.06 9.33 -5.07
C PRO A 27 14.14 10.82 -4.75
N LYS A 28 15.35 11.33 -4.55
CA LYS A 28 15.57 12.78 -4.38
C LYS A 28 15.68 13.43 -5.74
N ASN A 29 15.08 14.62 -5.88
CA ASN A 29 15.17 15.44 -7.10
C ASN A 29 14.76 14.68 -8.38
N TYR A 30 13.67 13.90 -8.32
CA TYR A 30 13.14 13.24 -9.52
C TYR A 30 12.53 14.25 -10.49
N THR A 31 12.57 13.90 -11.78
CA THR A 31 11.93 14.65 -12.86
C THR A 31 10.84 13.77 -13.46
N LEU A 32 9.64 14.31 -13.69
CA LEU A 32 8.51 13.61 -14.31
C LEU A 32 7.88 14.52 -15.36
N VAL A 33 8.63 14.81 -16.44
CA VAL A 33 8.19 15.74 -17.49
C VAL A 33 8.01 15.00 -18.81
N ALA A 34 9.06 14.30 -19.25
CA ALA A 34 9.02 13.54 -20.49
C ALA A 34 8.56 12.10 -20.25
N ALA A 35 8.05 11.41 -21.28
CA ALA A 35 7.59 10.03 -21.16
C ALA A 35 8.68 9.08 -20.64
N GLU A 36 9.93 9.32 -21.05
CA GLU A 36 11.12 8.53 -20.69
C GLU A 36 11.51 8.71 -19.22
N ASP A 37 11.05 9.77 -18.57
CA ASP A 37 11.30 10.00 -17.15
C ASP A 37 10.57 8.98 -16.27
N TYR A 38 9.36 8.56 -16.66
CA TYR A 38 8.52 7.67 -15.86
C TYR A 38 9.12 6.27 -15.73
N THR A 39 9.68 5.71 -16.81
CA THR A 39 10.29 4.37 -16.81
C THR A 39 11.45 4.26 -15.80
N LYS A 40 12.17 5.36 -15.55
CA LYS A 40 13.29 5.38 -14.57
C LYS A 40 12.85 5.02 -13.16
N TYR A 41 11.59 5.32 -12.82
CA TYR A 41 11.06 5.23 -11.46
C TYR A 41 10.08 4.08 -11.24
N GLU A 42 9.90 3.19 -12.21
CA GLU A 42 8.96 2.06 -12.09
C GLU A 42 9.29 1.15 -10.90
N LYS A 43 10.58 0.88 -10.67
CA LYS A 43 11.03 0.12 -9.50
C LYS A 43 10.72 0.84 -8.18
N ASP A 44 10.86 2.16 -8.16
CA ASP A 44 10.53 2.97 -6.98
C ASP A 44 9.03 2.97 -6.70
N ILE A 45 8.17 2.95 -7.73
CA ILE A 45 6.72 2.84 -7.57
C ILE A 45 6.31 1.48 -7.00
N ILE A 46 6.97 0.39 -7.45
CA ILE A 46 6.78 -0.94 -6.87
C ILE A 46 7.18 -0.93 -5.39
N ALA A 47 8.36 -0.37 -5.06
CA ALA A 47 8.84 -0.27 -3.69
C ALA A 47 7.93 0.60 -2.80
N ALA A 48 7.45 1.74 -3.33
CA ALA A 48 6.49 2.61 -2.67
C ALA A 48 5.18 1.88 -2.35
N ALA A 49 4.63 1.13 -3.31
CA ALA A 49 3.41 0.34 -3.10
C ALA A 49 3.59 -0.71 -1.99
N ASN A 50 4.73 -1.40 -1.97
CA ASN A 50 5.04 -2.38 -0.93
C ASN A 50 5.23 -1.72 0.44
N TRP A 51 5.90 -0.56 0.50
CA TRP A 51 6.07 0.19 1.74
C TRP A 51 4.73 0.73 2.28
N LEU A 52 3.89 1.29 1.41
CA LEU A 52 2.55 1.79 1.77
C LEU A 52 1.65 0.69 2.32
N LYS A 53 1.77 -0.53 1.78
CA LYS A 53 1.07 -1.72 2.28
C LYS A 53 1.60 -2.22 3.63
N ALA A 54 2.91 -2.21 3.82
CA ALA A 54 3.55 -2.75 5.01
C ALA A 54 3.49 -1.80 6.22
N THR A 55 3.34 -0.50 5.98
CA THR A 55 3.37 0.53 7.02
C THR A 55 1.95 0.90 7.47
N PRO A 56 1.64 0.90 8.78
CA PRO A 56 0.36 1.38 9.32
C PRO A 56 0.03 2.83 8.94
N LEU A 57 -1.26 3.16 8.79
CA LEU A 57 -1.70 4.49 8.31
C LEU A 57 -1.28 5.65 9.24
N ASP A 58 -1.20 5.39 10.53
CA ASP A 58 -0.84 6.35 11.57
C ASP A 58 0.67 6.41 11.88
N GLU A 59 1.48 5.62 11.18
CA GLU A 59 2.94 5.62 11.32
C GLU A 59 3.64 6.43 10.22
N GLN A 60 4.76 7.05 10.60
CA GLN A 60 5.67 7.76 9.68
C GLN A 60 4.97 8.81 8.79
N ALA A 61 4.08 9.62 9.38
CA ALA A 61 3.19 10.53 8.66
C ALA A 61 3.89 11.43 7.63
N GLN A 62 5.06 12.00 7.97
CA GLN A 62 5.83 12.82 7.03
C GLN A 62 6.29 12.01 5.82
N LYS A 63 6.92 10.86 6.05
CA LYS A 63 7.38 9.96 4.98
C LYS A 63 6.22 9.45 4.14
N ARG A 64 5.09 9.10 4.77
CA ARG A 64 3.87 8.72 4.06
C ARG A 64 3.41 9.84 3.12
N ALA A 65 3.41 11.10 3.57
CA ALA A 65 3.06 12.23 2.71
C ALA A 65 4.02 12.38 1.53
N GLU A 66 5.32 12.19 1.74
CA GLU A 66 6.34 12.22 0.67
C GLU A 66 6.14 11.08 -0.35
N VAL A 67 5.94 9.85 0.13
CA VAL A 67 5.67 8.66 -0.69
C VAL A 67 4.36 8.83 -1.46
N SER A 68 3.28 9.27 -0.81
CA SER A 68 2.00 9.50 -1.46
C SER A 68 2.10 10.57 -2.54
N LYS A 69 2.83 11.67 -2.29
CA LYS A 69 3.05 12.71 -3.29
C LYS A 69 3.79 12.15 -4.51
N PHE A 70 4.88 11.42 -4.29
CA PHE A 70 5.65 10.80 -5.36
C PHE A 70 4.79 9.84 -6.20
N VAL A 71 4.05 8.94 -5.56
CA VAL A 71 3.14 8.00 -6.25
C VAL A 71 2.08 8.73 -7.06
N MET A 72 1.41 9.73 -6.47
CA MET A 72 0.36 10.48 -7.17
C MET A 72 0.91 11.24 -8.37
N GLN A 73 2.08 11.89 -8.23
CA GLN A 73 2.71 12.61 -9.34
C GLN A 73 3.12 11.66 -10.47
N TRP A 74 3.69 10.51 -10.13
CA TRP A 74 4.08 9.51 -11.14
C TRP A 74 2.86 8.93 -11.85
N ILE A 75 1.82 8.51 -11.12
CA ILE A 75 0.62 7.92 -11.73
C ILE A 75 -0.11 8.92 -12.62
N ASN A 76 -0.27 10.17 -12.18
CA ASN A 76 -1.03 11.17 -12.95
C ASN A 76 -0.34 11.58 -14.26
N GLY A 77 0.98 11.44 -14.36
CA GLY A 77 1.72 11.74 -15.57
C GLY A 77 2.18 10.52 -16.37
N SER A 78 2.01 9.31 -15.83
CA SER A 78 2.51 8.09 -16.47
C SER A 78 1.81 7.83 -17.80
N PRO A 79 2.55 7.64 -18.90
CA PRO A 79 1.94 7.29 -20.19
C PRO A 79 1.52 5.81 -20.27
N THR A 80 2.00 4.96 -19.37
CA THR A 80 1.85 3.50 -19.45
C THR A 80 0.90 2.91 -18.42
N VAL A 81 0.69 3.60 -17.29
CA VAL A 81 -0.14 3.14 -16.18
C VAL A 81 -1.35 4.05 -16.02
N ASN A 82 -2.55 3.47 -16.12
CA ASN A 82 -3.80 4.15 -15.80
C ASN A 82 -4.48 3.50 -14.60
N VAL A 83 -4.99 4.33 -13.69
CA VAL A 83 -5.72 3.90 -12.50
C VAL A 83 -7.09 4.55 -12.49
N GLU A 84 -8.12 3.72 -12.62
CA GLU A 84 -9.50 4.14 -12.53
C GLU A 84 -9.91 4.30 -11.07
N ILE A 85 -10.52 5.43 -10.75
CA ILE A 85 -11.05 5.73 -9.41
C ILE A 85 -12.56 5.87 -9.53
N THR A 86 -13.30 5.01 -8.82
CA THR A 86 -14.77 5.09 -8.75
C THR A 86 -15.21 5.64 -7.40
N PRO A 87 -16.48 6.05 -7.23
CA PRO A 87 -17.02 6.47 -5.94
C PRO A 87 -16.80 5.43 -4.83
N ALA A 88 -16.94 4.14 -5.13
CA ALA A 88 -16.71 3.07 -4.17
C ALA A 88 -15.26 3.05 -3.64
N ILE A 89 -14.28 3.31 -4.50
CA ILE A 89 -12.87 3.40 -4.09
C ILE A 89 -12.60 4.68 -3.29
N MET A 90 -13.20 5.81 -3.70
CA MET A 90 -13.08 7.07 -2.95
C MET A 90 -13.68 6.98 -1.56
N ASP A 91 -14.70 6.15 -1.35
CA ASP A 91 -15.35 6.00 -0.05
C ASP A 91 -14.40 5.43 1.02
N PHE A 92 -13.44 4.57 0.64
CA PHE A 92 -12.47 4.02 1.59
C PHE A 92 -11.52 5.08 2.17
N GLU A 93 -11.27 6.17 1.45
CA GLU A 93 -10.46 7.32 1.90
C GLU A 93 -11.16 8.10 3.02
N LYS A 94 -12.50 8.19 2.98
CA LYS A 94 -13.28 9.09 3.85
C LYS A 94 -13.07 8.81 5.34
N LYS A 95 -12.97 7.52 5.71
CA LYS A 95 -12.73 7.10 7.10
C LYS A 95 -11.28 6.79 7.40
N ASN A 96 -10.53 6.36 6.40
CA ASN A 96 -9.16 5.90 6.52
C ASN A 96 -8.26 6.62 5.50
N PRO A 97 -7.87 7.89 5.76
CA PRO A 97 -7.06 8.66 4.84
C PRO A 97 -5.75 7.95 4.49
N GLY A 98 -5.42 7.88 3.20
CA GLY A 98 -4.30 7.13 2.63
C GLY A 98 -4.71 5.82 1.95
N MET A 99 -5.93 5.32 2.15
CA MET A 99 -6.43 4.13 1.45
C MET A 99 -6.49 4.32 -0.06
N LEU A 100 -6.86 5.51 -0.55
CA LEU A 100 -6.86 5.80 -1.98
C LEU A 100 -5.45 5.71 -2.57
N THR A 101 -4.44 6.27 -1.89
CA THR A 101 -3.06 6.19 -2.36
C THR A 101 -2.55 4.75 -2.38
N ILE A 102 -2.90 3.92 -1.40
CA ILE A 102 -2.56 2.49 -1.40
C ILE A 102 -3.18 1.78 -2.60
N TYR A 103 -4.47 2.04 -2.88
CA TYR A 103 -5.15 1.48 -4.05
C TYR A 103 -4.45 1.86 -5.36
N MET A 104 -4.10 3.13 -5.51
CA MET A 104 -3.41 3.65 -6.69
C MET A 104 -2.02 3.02 -6.85
N ALA A 105 -1.23 2.99 -5.78
CA ALA A 105 0.10 2.39 -5.76
C ALA A 105 0.05 0.90 -6.08
N SER A 106 -0.87 0.16 -5.48
CA SER A 106 -1.03 -1.28 -5.74
C SER A 106 -1.49 -1.56 -7.18
N SER A 107 -2.35 -0.71 -7.73
CA SER A 107 -2.78 -0.82 -9.13
C SER A 107 -1.60 -0.61 -10.08
N ALA A 108 -0.78 0.42 -9.83
CA ALA A 108 0.44 0.68 -10.59
C ALA A 108 1.43 -0.49 -10.47
N ARG A 109 1.67 -0.98 -9.25
CA ARG A 109 2.53 -2.15 -8.99
C ARG A 109 2.10 -3.35 -9.82
N PHE A 110 0.80 -3.70 -9.80
CA PHE A 110 0.30 -4.82 -10.60
C PHE A 110 0.61 -4.65 -12.09
N VAL A 111 0.34 -3.47 -12.65
CA VAL A 111 0.60 -3.21 -14.08
C VAL A 111 2.08 -3.39 -14.40
N LEU A 112 2.97 -2.85 -13.57
CA LEU A 112 4.42 -2.92 -13.76
C LEU A 112 4.97 -4.36 -13.61
N GLU A 113 4.60 -5.07 -12.55
CA GLU A 113 5.04 -6.44 -12.29
C GLU A 113 4.51 -7.43 -13.34
N ASN A 114 3.41 -7.10 -14.01
CA ASN A 114 2.75 -7.95 -15.01
C ASN A 114 2.93 -7.42 -16.44
N LYS A 115 4.10 -6.83 -16.74
CA LYS A 115 4.49 -6.41 -18.11
C LYS A 115 3.45 -5.51 -18.78
N TYR A 116 2.95 -4.52 -18.04
CA TYR A 116 1.92 -3.57 -18.46
C TYR A 116 0.57 -4.22 -18.83
N SER A 117 0.22 -5.33 -18.16
CA SER A 117 -1.03 -6.05 -18.36
C SER A 117 -2.25 -5.11 -18.35
N LYS A 118 -3.16 -5.37 -19.28
CA LYS A 118 -4.45 -4.67 -19.40
C LYS A 118 -5.59 -5.41 -18.68
N ASP A 119 -5.29 -6.49 -17.96
CA ASP A 119 -6.27 -7.21 -17.15
C ASP A 119 -6.72 -6.36 -15.96
N LYS A 120 -7.78 -5.59 -16.17
CA LYS A 120 -8.39 -4.71 -15.16
C LYS A 120 -8.88 -5.51 -13.95
N ARG A 121 -9.46 -6.69 -14.18
CA ARG A 121 -10.01 -7.53 -13.13
C ARG A 121 -8.89 -7.99 -12.19
N ALA A 122 -7.80 -8.53 -12.70
CA ALA A 122 -6.65 -8.93 -11.89
C ALA A 122 -5.98 -7.74 -11.18
N LYS A 123 -5.89 -6.57 -11.85
CA LYS A 123 -5.40 -5.33 -11.24
C LYS A 123 -6.23 -4.92 -10.03
N TYR A 124 -7.55 -4.83 -10.19
CA TYR A 124 -8.45 -4.43 -9.12
C TYR A 124 -8.46 -5.45 -7.99
N LYS A 125 -8.44 -6.76 -8.31
CA LYS A 125 -8.33 -7.79 -7.28
C LYS A 125 -7.09 -7.60 -6.41
N THR A 126 -5.95 -7.40 -7.05
CA THR A 126 -4.68 -7.17 -6.35
C THR A 126 -4.76 -5.94 -5.44
N ALA A 127 -5.26 -4.82 -5.96
CA ALA A 127 -5.38 -3.58 -5.19
C ALA A 127 -6.33 -3.69 -3.99
N LEU A 128 -7.49 -4.32 -4.17
CA LEU A 128 -8.47 -4.50 -3.10
C LEU A 128 -7.99 -5.49 -2.02
N ILE A 129 -7.23 -6.53 -2.39
CA ILE A 129 -6.58 -7.44 -1.43
C ILE A 129 -5.52 -6.70 -0.60
N ASP A 130 -4.75 -5.80 -1.23
CA ASP A 130 -3.78 -4.97 -0.51
C ASP A 130 -4.48 -4.00 0.47
N LEU A 131 -5.60 -3.38 0.07
CA LEU A 131 -6.43 -2.58 0.99
C LEU A 131 -6.96 -3.40 2.18
N MET A 132 -7.49 -4.60 1.92
CA MET A 132 -7.91 -5.52 2.98
C MET A 132 -6.75 -5.83 3.93
N THR A 133 -5.55 -6.07 3.40
CA THR A 133 -4.36 -6.38 4.21
C THR A 133 -4.03 -5.23 5.15
N VAL A 134 -4.02 -4.00 4.65
CA VAL A 134 -3.79 -2.80 5.48
C VAL A 134 -4.90 -2.62 6.51
N TYR A 135 -6.17 -2.76 6.11
CA TYR A 135 -7.31 -2.62 7.02
C TYR A 135 -7.29 -3.65 8.15
N LYS A 136 -7.01 -4.93 7.82
CA LYS A 136 -6.94 -6.02 8.81
C LYS A 136 -5.73 -5.94 9.73
N SER A 137 -4.73 -5.11 9.43
CA SER A 137 -3.64 -4.83 10.38
C SER A 137 -4.14 -4.15 11.67
N GLY A 138 -5.27 -3.44 11.58
CA GLY A 138 -5.92 -2.75 12.71
C GLY A 138 -5.21 -1.50 13.23
N LYS A 139 -3.98 -1.23 12.78
CA LYS A 139 -3.17 -0.08 13.24
C LYS A 139 -3.46 1.16 12.40
N GLY A 140 -3.85 2.25 13.05
CA GLY A 140 -4.26 3.48 12.37
C GLY A 140 -5.57 3.37 11.59
N ILE A 141 -6.38 2.32 11.83
CA ILE A 141 -7.61 2.04 11.09
C ILE A 141 -8.84 2.43 11.91
N LYS A 142 -9.74 3.19 11.29
CA LYS A 142 -11.10 3.42 11.76
C LYS A 142 -12.06 2.42 11.10
N LYS A 143 -13.02 1.94 11.88
CA LYS A 143 -14.04 0.99 11.43
C LYS A 143 -14.83 1.54 10.24
N ASP A 144 -14.79 0.82 9.14
CA ASP A 144 -15.46 1.17 7.89
C ASP A 144 -16.34 0.02 7.39
N LYS A 145 -17.65 0.28 7.34
CA LYS A 145 -18.65 -0.69 6.93
C LYS A 145 -18.45 -1.12 5.46
N ASN A 146 -18.08 -0.18 4.59
CA ASN A 146 -17.89 -0.48 3.17
C ASN A 146 -16.67 -1.40 2.98
N MET A 147 -15.60 -1.17 3.75
CA MET A 147 -14.43 -2.05 3.76
C MET A 147 -14.77 -3.43 4.35
N GLU A 148 -15.55 -3.49 5.43
CA GLU A 148 -16.02 -4.76 6.00
C GLU A 148 -16.90 -5.56 5.02
N GLU A 149 -17.74 -4.90 4.23
CA GLU A 149 -18.53 -5.53 3.16
C GLU A 149 -17.64 -6.07 2.05
N LEU A 150 -16.65 -5.29 1.58
CA LEU A 150 -15.63 -5.76 0.63
C LEU A 150 -14.89 -6.99 1.16
N ILE A 151 -14.42 -6.96 2.42
CA ILE A 151 -13.68 -8.07 3.04
C ILE A 151 -14.52 -9.34 3.06
N LYS A 152 -15.81 -9.25 3.42
CA LYS A 152 -16.72 -10.40 3.36
C LYS A 152 -16.84 -10.96 1.95
N SER A 153 -16.94 -10.10 0.93
CA SER A 153 -16.98 -10.54 -0.47
C SER A 153 -15.68 -11.23 -0.91
N ILE A 154 -14.52 -10.75 -0.45
CA ILE A 154 -13.23 -11.40 -0.70
C ILE A 154 -13.18 -12.79 -0.03
N GLU A 155 -13.49 -12.86 1.27
CA GLU A 155 -13.38 -14.10 2.06
C GLU A 155 -14.41 -15.16 1.65
N SER A 156 -15.57 -14.76 1.13
CA SER A 156 -16.61 -15.67 0.64
C SER A 156 -16.48 -16.05 -0.84
N GLY A 157 -15.43 -15.59 -1.53
CA GLY A 157 -15.21 -15.88 -2.96
C GLY A 157 -16.13 -15.11 -3.91
N LYS A 158 -16.83 -14.08 -3.43
CA LYS A 158 -17.77 -13.23 -4.18
C LYS A 158 -17.15 -11.93 -4.69
N MET A 159 -15.82 -11.87 -4.74
CA MET A 159 -15.11 -10.66 -5.16
C MET A 159 -15.51 -10.20 -6.57
N ASP A 160 -15.78 -11.12 -7.48
CA ASP A 160 -16.16 -10.78 -8.86
C ASP A 160 -17.54 -10.14 -8.98
N GLU A 161 -18.47 -10.50 -8.10
CA GLU A 161 -19.77 -9.85 -8.01
C GLU A 161 -19.59 -8.40 -7.54
N TRP A 162 -18.80 -8.21 -6.47
CA TRP A 162 -18.47 -6.89 -5.95
C TRP A 162 -17.80 -5.99 -7.00
N LEU A 163 -16.85 -6.53 -7.79
CA LEU A 163 -16.18 -5.79 -8.86
C LEU A 163 -17.16 -5.31 -9.94
N LYS A 164 -18.10 -6.16 -10.35
CA LYS A 164 -19.11 -5.78 -11.36
C LYS A 164 -20.00 -4.65 -10.87
N GLU A 165 -20.40 -4.69 -9.60
CA GLU A 165 -21.27 -3.68 -9.00
C GLU A 165 -20.57 -2.33 -8.76
N ASN A 166 -19.26 -2.35 -8.46
CA ASN A 166 -18.56 -1.17 -7.94
C ASN A 166 -17.45 -0.59 -8.84
N LEU A 167 -16.96 -1.36 -9.81
CA LEU A 167 -15.79 -1.00 -10.64
C LEU A 167 -16.01 -1.12 -12.15
N ALA A 168 -17.24 -1.40 -12.61
CA ALA A 168 -17.60 -1.49 -14.03
C ALA A 168 -16.55 -2.28 -14.85
N THR A 169 -16.22 -3.49 -14.37
CA THR A 169 -15.35 -4.41 -15.10
C THR A 169 -16.15 -5.09 -16.22
N GLU A 170 -16.22 -4.44 -17.38
CA GLU A 170 -16.55 -5.12 -18.65
C GLU A 170 -15.38 -5.99 -19.12
#